data_AF-A0A964Z9K4-F1
#
_entry.id   AF-A0A964Z9K4-F1
#
_cell.length_a   1.000
_cell.length_b   1.000
_cell.length_c   1.000
_cell.angle_alpha   90.00
_cell.angle_beta   90.00
_cell.angle_gamma   90.00
#
_symmetry.space_group_name_H-M   'P 1'
#
loop_
_entity.id
_entity.type
_entity.pdbx_description
1 polymer ?
#
loop_
_entity_poly.entity_id
_entity_poly.type
_entity_poly.pdbx_seq_one_letter_code
_entity_poly.pdbx_strand_id
1 'polypeptide(L)'
;MLEDVWDSLDSLLGTLDESQWKTMTELPGWTVQDTLSHLVSSEKGLQGEPGTSHRASDLSNVKNPIGEFNEHEVDSRRSLLGSAVFAEWKDV
;
A
#
# COMPACT_ATOMS: atom_id res chain seq x y z
N MET A 1 17.76 -3.25 -12.92
CA MET A 1 17.93 -2.02 -12.13
C MET A 1 16.67 -1.80 -11.30
N LEU A 2 16.64 -0.81 -10.40
CA LEU A 2 15.43 -0.51 -9.63
C LEU A 2 14.30 -0.06 -10.58
N GLU A 3 14.63 0.80 -11.55
CA GLU A 3 13.70 1.27 -12.60
C GLU A 3 12.92 0.15 -13.32
N ASP A 4 13.58 -0.95 -13.69
CA ASP A 4 12.92 -2.08 -14.36
C ASP A 4 11.80 -2.71 -13.51
N VAL A 5 11.99 -2.74 -12.19
CA VAL A 5 10.99 -3.28 -11.25
C VAL A 5 9.80 -2.33 -11.15
N TRP A 6 10.00 -1.01 -11.27
CA TRP A 6 8.98 0.01 -11.13
C TRP A 6 8.12 0.02 -12.38
N ASP A 7 8.75 -0.07 -13.55
CA ASP A 7 8.07 -0.25 -14.84
C ASP A 7 7.23 -1.54 -14.87
N SER A 8 7.75 -2.63 -14.29
CA SER A 8 7.00 -3.88 -14.15
C SER A 8 5.78 -3.74 -13.22
N LEU A 9 5.91 -3.01 -12.12
CA LEU A 9 4.79 -2.72 -11.22
C LEU A 9 3.75 -1.87 -11.93
N ASP A 10 4.15 -0.78 -12.58
CA ASP A 10 3.25 0.10 -13.33
C ASP A 10 2.47 -0.65 -14.42
N SER A 11 3.16 -1.50 -15.16
CA SER A 11 2.56 -2.32 -16.22
C SER A 11 1.51 -3.28 -15.67
N LEU A 12 1.75 -3.88 -14.50
CA LEU A 12 0.79 -4.77 -13.85
C LEU A 12 -0.39 -3.97 -13.26
N LEU A 13 -0.09 -2.99 -12.40
CA LEU A 13 -1.07 -2.24 -11.61
C LEU A 13 -2.02 -1.44 -12.50
N GLY A 14 -1.53 -0.93 -13.64
CA GLY A 14 -2.34 -0.22 -14.64
C GLY A 14 -3.39 -1.10 -15.34
N THR A 15 -3.35 -2.42 -15.19
CA THR A 15 -4.33 -3.35 -15.80
C THR A 15 -5.39 -3.85 -14.83
N LEU A 16 -5.24 -3.58 -13.53
CA LEU A 16 -6.11 -4.14 -12.51
C LEU A 16 -7.45 -3.41 -12.44
N ASP A 17 -8.54 -4.18 -12.45
CA ASP A 17 -9.86 -3.68 -12.07
C ASP A 17 -10.03 -3.63 -10.54
N GLU A 18 -11.09 -2.97 -10.07
CA GLU A 18 -11.34 -2.79 -8.63
C GLU A 18 -11.51 -4.13 -7.89
N SER A 19 -12.05 -5.17 -8.52
CA SER A 19 -12.18 -6.48 -7.88
C SER A 19 -10.82 -7.15 -7.67
N GLN A 20 -9.90 -6.97 -8.62
CA GLN A 20 -8.52 -7.44 -8.52
C GLN A 20 -7.75 -6.67 -7.46
N TRP A 21 -7.95 -5.35 -7.36
CA TRP A 21 -7.36 -4.54 -6.28
C TRP A 21 -7.78 -5.01 -4.88
N LYS A 22 -9.04 -5.41 -4.72
CA LYS A 22 -9.58 -5.93 -3.46
C LYS A 22 -9.35 -7.43 -3.25
N THR A 23 -8.61 -8.09 -4.14
CA THR A 23 -8.25 -9.50 -3.97
C THR A 23 -7.28 -9.67 -2.81
N MET A 24 -7.55 -10.64 -1.94
CA MET A 24 -6.69 -10.98 -0.80
C MET A 24 -5.36 -11.57 -1.26
N THR A 25 -4.29 -11.23 -0.53
CA THR A 25 -2.95 -11.79 -0.72
C THR A 25 -2.69 -12.92 0.28
N GLU A 26 -1.53 -13.55 0.19
CA GLU A 26 -1.07 -14.52 1.18
C GLU A 26 -0.71 -13.87 2.53
N LEU A 27 -0.55 -12.55 2.58
CA LEU A 27 -0.36 -11.81 3.82
C LEU A 27 -1.73 -11.62 4.50
N PRO A 28 -1.95 -12.19 5.70
CA PRO A 28 -3.27 -12.17 6.32
C PRO A 28 -3.80 -10.75 6.54
N GLY A 29 -5.02 -10.50 6.05
CA GLY A 29 -5.69 -9.20 6.17
C GLY A 29 -5.32 -8.19 5.09
N TRP A 30 -4.38 -8.50 4.19
CA TRP A 30 -3.93 -7.57 3.15
C TRP A 30 -4.43 -7.98 1.76
N THR A 31 -4.99 -7.00 1.07
CA THR A 31 -5.34 -7.05 -0.35
C THR A 31 -4.16 -6.63 -1.25
N VAL A 32 -4.32 -6.76 -2.56
CA VAL A 32 -3.35 -6.22 -3.53
C VAL A 32 -3.17 -4.71 -3.33
N GLN A 33 -4.26 -3.97 -3.08
CA GLN A 33 -4.19 -2.55 -2.75
C GLN A 33 -3.39 -2.26 -1.47
N ASP A 34 -3.53 -3.10 -0.44
CA ASP A 34 -2.78 -2.92 0.82
C ASP A 34 -1.28 -3.10 0.60
N THR A 35 -0.90 -4.05 -0.26
CA THR A 35 0.51 -4.25 -0.64
C THR A 35 1.09 -3.01 -1.32
N LEU A 36 0.34 -2.41 -2.26
CA LEU A 36 0.79 -1.16 -2.90
C LEU A 36 0.81 0.01 -1.91
N SER A 37 -0.19 0.12 -1.03
CA SER A 37 -0.27 1.17 0.00
C SER A 37 0.98 1.16 0.89
N HIS A 38 1.46 -0.03 1.26
CA HIS A 38 2.71 -0.18 1.98
C HIS A 38 3.93 0.33 1.19
N LEU A 39 4.02 0.06 -0.12
CA LEU A 39 5.10 0.58 -0.97
C LEU A 39 5.04 2.12 -1.06
N VAL A 40 3.86 2.68 -1.30
CA VAL A 40 3.65 4.14 -1.31
C VAL A 40 4.11 4.78 0.00
N SER A 41 3.74 4.20 1.15
CA SER A 41 4.18 4.71 2.45
C SER A 41 5.70 4.62 2.66
N SER A 42 6.33 3.56 2.14
CA SER A 42 7.77 3.37 2.23
C SER A 42 8.53 4.41 1.41
N GLU A 43 8.14 4.64 0.16
CA GLU A 43 8.76 5.64 -0.72
C GLU A 43 8.58 7.06 -0.18
N LYS A 44 7.37 7.44 0.26
CA LYS A 44 7.11 8.74 0.92
C LYS A 44 7.99 8.92 2.16
N GLY A 45 8.13 7.88 2.98
CA GLY A 45 9.00 7.90 4.15
C GLY A 45 10.48 8.09 3.78
N LEU A 46 10.97 7.45 2.72
CA LEU A 46 12.33 7.62 2.20
C LEU A 46 12.57 9.04 1.66
N GLN A 47 11.53 9.70 1.15
CA GLN A 47 11.56 11.10 0.74
C GLN A 47 11.45 12.09 1.92
N GLY A 48 11.25 11.58 3.15
CA GLY A 48 11.15 12.39 4.36
C GLY A 48 9.77 12.96 4.62
N GLU A 49 8.73 12.47 3.94
CA GLU A 49 7.36 12.84 4.25
C GLU A 49 6.93 12.28 5.63
N PRO A 50 6.08 13.01 6.38
CA PRO A 50 5.56 12.51 7.64
C PRO A 50 4.57 11.36 7.40
N GLY A 51 4.60 10.36 8.28
CA GLY A 51 3.59 9.30 8.28
C GLY A 51 2.20 9.80 8.68
N THR A 52 1.19 8.98 8.39
CA THR A 52 -0.21 9.25 8.64
C THR A 52 -0.52 9.45 10.13
N SER A 53 -1.45 10.37 10.41
CA SER A 53 -2.06 10.49 11.74
C SER A 53 -3.16 9.46 11.98
N HIS A 54 -3.56 8.70 10.95
CA HIS A 54 -4.56 7.64 11.05
C HIS A 54 -4.08 6.51 11.98
N ARG A 55 -5.01 5.88 12.69
CA ARG A 55 -4.72 4.74 13.57
C ARG A 55 -5.69 3.63 13.25
N ALA A 56 -5.16 2.56 12.67
CA ALA A 56 -5.90 1.37 12.31
C ALA A 56 -6.61 0.77 13.54
N SER A 57 -7.85 0.35 13.36
CA SER A 57 -8.64 -0.26 14.43
C SER A 57 -8.39 -1.76 14.58
N ASP A 58 -7.96 -2.45 13.52
CA ASP A 58 -7.59 -3.87 13.55
C ASP A 58 -6.08 -4.01 13.52
N LEU A 59 -5.52 -4.60 14.59
CA LEU A 59 -4.09 -4.91 14.73
C LEU A 59 -3.87 -6.40 15.01
N SER A 60 -4.85 -7.25 14.69
CA SER A 60 -4.83 -8.70 15.01
C SER A 60 -3.61 -9.44 14.45
N ASN A 61 -3.15 -9.03 13.26
CA ASN A 61 -1.98 -9.61 12.59
C ASN A 61 -0.65 -8.92 12.95
N VAL A 62 -0.68 -7.79 13.66
CA VAL A 62 0.52 -7.03 14.05
C VAL A 62 1.29 -7.76 15.15
N LYS A 63 2.63 -7.80 15.01
CA LYS A 63 3.54 -8.49 15.96
C LYS A 63 4.66 -7.61 16.50
N ASN A 64 4.84 -6.41 15.97
CA ASN A 64 5.92 -5.50 16.36
C ASN A 64 5.57 -4.04 15.99
N PRO A 65 6.29 -3.03 16.52
CA PRO A 65 5.99 -1.62 16.28
C PRO A 65 6.10 -1.18 14.80
N ILE A 66 6.95 -1.82 13.99
CA ILE A 66 7.04 -1.53 12.56
C ILE A 66 5.78 -2.01 11.85
N GLY A 67 5.27 -3.19 12.22
CA GLY A 67 4.01 -3.71 11.71
C GLY A 67 2.82 -2.83 12.09
N GLU A 68 2.82 -2.24 13.30
CA GLU A 68 1.79 -1.29 13.71
C GLU A 68 1.80 -0.02 12.85
N PHE A 69 3.00 0.54 12.62
CA PHE A 69 3.18 1.68 11.71
C PHE A 69 2.68 1.36 10.29
N ASN A 70 3.09 0.21 9.74
CA ASN A 70 2.67 -0.23 8.40
C ASN A 70 1.14 -0.39 8.33
N GLU A 71 0.52 -0.98 9.34
CA GLU A 71 -0.93 -1.19 9.36
C GLU A 71 -1.68 0.14 9.41
N HIS A 72 -1.17 1.16 10.12
CA HIS A 72 -1.75 2.50 10.11
C HIS A 72 -1.71 3.14 8.71
N GLU A 73 -0.59 3.04 8.01
CA GLU A 73 -0.42 3.56 6.64
C GLU A 73 -1.35 2.86 5.64
N VAL A 74 -1.42 1.53 5.72
CA VAL A 74 -2.27 0.70 4.87
C VAL A 74 -3.74 1.00 5.11
N ASP A 75 -4.18 0.96 6.38
CA ASP A 75 -5.59 1.15 6.74
C ASP A 75 -6.10 2.54 6.33
N SER A 76 -5.23 3.56 6.36
CA SER A 76 -5.58 4.93 5.93
C SER A 76 -6.04 5.02 4.47
N ARG A 77 -5.64 4.06 3.63
CA ARG A 77 -5.95 4.01 2.20
C ARG A 77 -7.02 2.99 1.83
N ARG A 78 -7.46 2.11 2.74
CA ARG A 78 -8.42 1.03 2.44
C ARG A 78 -9.77 1.51 1.92
N SER A 79 -10.21 2.69 2.35
CA SER A 79 -11.46 3.31 1.90
C SER A 79 -11.41 3.84 0.47
N LEU A 80 -10.20 3.95 -0.12
CA LEU A 80 -10.00 4.40 -1.49
C LEU A 80 -10.22 3.25 -2.50
N LEU A 81 -10.46 3.64 -3.75
CA LEU A 81 -10.33 2.74 -4.90
C LEU A 81 -8.87 2.37 -5.11
N GLY A 82 -8.61 1.18 -5.63
CA GLY A 82 -7.24 0.74 -5.91
C GLY A 82 -6.54 1.63 -6.92
N SER A 83 -7.29 2.14 -7.91
CA SER A 83 -6.79 3.11 -8.90
C SER A 83 -6.35 4.45 -8.30
N ALA A 84 -6.93 4.87 -7.16
CA ALA A 84 -6.50 6.08 -6.47
C ALA A 84 -5.16 5.87 -5.74
N VAL A 85 -4.96 4.70 -5.14
CA VAL A 85 -3.65 4.33 -4.56
C VAL A 85 -2.59 4.18 -5.66
N PHE A 86 -2.97 3.63 -6.83
CA PHE A 86 -2.08 3.59 -7.98
C PHE A 86 -1.70 4.98 -8.50
N ALA A 87 -2.63 5.94 -8.50
CA ALA A 87 -2.30 7.32 -8.82
C ALA A 87 -1.27 7.92 -7.83
N GLU A 88 -1.43 7.68 -6.52
CA GLU A 88 -0.41 8.10 -5.54
C GLU A 88 0.95 7.43 -5.79
N TRP A 89 0.97 6.15 -6.17
CA TRP A 89 2.21 5.44 -6.53
C TRP A 89 2.93 6.07 -7.73
N LYS A 90 2.19 6.64 -8.68
CA LYS A 90 2.77 7.32 -9.84
C LYS A 90 3.40 8.68 -9.51
N ASP A 91 3.10 9.23 -8.34
CA ASP A 91 3.57 10.53 -7.88
C ASP A 91 4.79 10.43 -6.94
N VAL A 92 5.16 9.22 -6.50
CA VAL A 92 6.34 8.97 -5.65
C VAL A 92 7.59 8.67 -6.47
#